data_AF-A0A2W7ARS3-F1
#
_entry.id   AF-A0A2W7ARS3-F1
#
_cell.length_a   1.000
_cell.length_b   1.000
_cell.length_c   1.000
_cell.angle_alpha   90.00
_cell.angle_beta   90.00
_cell.angle_gamma   90.00
#
_symmetry.space_group_name_H-M   'P 1'
#
loop_
_entity.id
_entity.type
_entity.pdbx_description
1 polymer ?
#
loop_
_entity_poly.entity_id
_entity_poly.type
_entity_poly.pdbx_seq_one_letter_code
_entity_poly.pdbx_strand_id
1 'polypeptide(L)'
;MKRLEVETRTILLALTGSRLYRVHNENSDYDYKGICIPTLPYFLGTQNFEQLDDFSDPNCLYPSLTDTDSNIYNIKKFCHLATLNNPNILELLWIDRSEYLIQTRFGESLIEIRDAFLSQKVFYSYSGYAHAQIKKVQTHRKWLLRYKEDPDFFSLPPNPKDYGLDENPLRKEQLNAFLEFFYILIKDASQ
;
A
#
# COMPACT_ATOMS: atom_id res chain seq x y z
N MET A 1 3.36 17.82 -1.92
CA MET A 1 3.85 18.14 -3.29
C MET A 1 2.69 18.01 -4.24
N LYS A 2 2.50 18.93 -5.20
CA LYS A 2 1.33 18.87 -6.10
C LYS A 2 1.52 17.80 -7.17
N ARG A 3 0.42 17.22 -7.69
CA ARG A 3 0.44 16.14 -8.70
C ARG A 3 1.34 16.48 -9.89
N LEU A 4 1.13 17.64 -10.52
CA LEU A 4 1.94 18.09 -11.66
C LEU A 4 3.45 18.09 -11.37
N GLU A 5 3.86 18.51 -10.17
CA GLU A 5 5.28 18.53 -9.79
C GLU A 5 5.85 17.12 -9.64
N VAL A 6 5.06 16.20 -9.07
CA VAL A 6 5.42 14.79 -8.87
C VAL A 6 5.60 14.10 -10.22
N GLU A 7 4.63 14.25 -11.11
CA GLU A 7 4.65 13.66 -12.45
C GLU A 7 5.83 14.17 -13.27
N THR A 8 6.08 15.49 -13.26
CA THR A 8 7.24 16.11 -13.95
C THR A 8 8.58 15.55 -13.48
N ARG A 9 8.64 15.06 -12.24
CA ARG A 9 9.86 14.58 -11.58
C ARG A 9 9.89 13.06 -11.41
N THR A 10 8.95 12.37 -12.04
CA THR A 10 8.90 10.90 -12.04
C THR A 10 10.05 10.37 -12.88
N ILE A 11 10.87 9.53 -12.26
CA ILE A 11 12.07 8.95 -12.87
C ILE A 11 11.85 7.52 -13.36
N LEU A 12 10.88 6.82 -12.77
CA LEU A 12 10.41 5.49 -13.13
C LEU A 12 8.90 5.43 -12.99
N LEU A 13 8.21 4.82 -13.95
CA LEU A 13 6.78 4.51 -13.89
C LEU A 13 6.52 3.25 -14.72
N ALA A 14 5.77 2.31 -14.16
CA ALA A 14 5.33 1.11 -14.86
C ALA A 14 3.90 0.76 -14.50
N LEU A 15 3.25 0.04 -15.40
CA LEU A 15 2.01 -0.68 -15.11
C LEU A 15 2.33 -1.86 -14.20
N THR A 16 1.55 -2.04 -13.15
CA THR A 16 1.74 -3.06 -12.12
C THR A 16 0.46 -3.87 -11.90
N GLY A 17 0.34 -4.53 -10.75
CA GLY A 17 -0.87 -5.24 -10.38
C GLY A 17 -1.16 -6.43 -11.29
N SER A 18 -2.44 -6.75 -11.46
CA SER A 18 -2.91 -7.94 -12.19
C SER A 18 -2.39 -8.00 -13.63
N ARG A 19 -2.15 -6.84 -14.26
CA ARG A 19 -1.68 -6.71 -15.64
C ARG A 19 -0.21 -7.07 -15.77
N LEU A 20 0.64 -6.61 -14.85
CA LEU A 20 2.06 -6.99 -14.81
C LEU A 20 2.23 -8.51 -14.63
N TYR A 21 1.41 -9.11 -13.76
CA TYR A 21 1.40 -10.56 -13.56
C TYR A 21 0.70 -11.35 -14.67
N ARG A 22 0.09 -10.68 -15.66
CA ARG A 22 -0.67 -11.29 -16.76
C ARG A 22 -1.83 -12.17 -16.29
N VAL A 23 -2.45 -11.81 -15.16
CA VAL A 23 -3.63 -12.47 -14.57
C VAL A 23 -4.89 -11.59 -14.63
N HIS A 24 -4.84 -10.50 -15.39
CA HIS A 24 -5.95 -9.57 -15.55
C HIS A 24 -7.11 -10.17 -16.37
N ASN A 25 -8.30 -9.62 -16.18
CA ASN A 25 -9.50 -9.86 -16.98
C ASN A 25 -10.06 -8.53 -17.52
N GLU A 26 -11.19 -8.56 -18.23
CA GLU A 26 -11.80 -7.37 -18.85
C GLU A 26 -12.20 -6.29 -17.82
N ASN A 27 -12.49 -6.69 -16.58
CA ASN A 27 -12.89 -5.81 -15.48
C ASN A 27 -11.71 -5.43 -14.58
N SER A 28 -10.48 -5.83 -14.92
CA SER A 28 -9.30 -5.45 -14.15
C SER A 28 -8.98 -3.98 -14.33
N ASP A 29 -8.79 -3.33 -13.18
CA ASP A 29 -8.26 -1.99 -13.01
C ASP A 29 -6.85 -1.84 -13.60
N TYR A 30 -6.40 -0.58 -13.60
CA TYR A 30 -5.05 -0.22 -13.98
C TYR A 30 -4.33 0.29 -12.73
N ASP A 31 -3.31 -0.44 -12.31
CA ASP A 31 -2.44 -0.04 -11.22
C ASP A 31 -1.11 0.45 -11.77
N TYR A 32 -0.68 1.65 -11.43
CA TYR A 32 0.67 2.10 -11.78
C TYR A 32 1.51 2.34 -10.53
N LYS A 33 2.80 2.00 -10.61
CA LYS A 33 3.77 2.38 -9.58
C LYS A 33 4.91 3.14 -10.19
N GLY A 34 5.32 4.19 -9.49
CA GLY A 34 6.42 5.03 -9.92
C GLY A 34 7.26 5.55 -8.77
N ILE A 35 8.35 6.20 -9.15
CA ILE A 35 9.31 6.82 -8.24
C ILE A 35 9.57 8.22 -8.77
N CYS A 36 9.52 9.23 -7.91
CA CYS A 36 9.90 10.60 -8.24
C CYS A 36 11.04 11.11 -7.35
N ILE A 37 11.83 12.04 -7.89
CA ILE A 37 12.79 12.81 -7.11
C ILE A 37 12.12 14.13 -6.70
N PRO A 38 11.82 14.33 -5.41
CA PRO A 38 11.04 15.49 -4.98
C PRO A 38 11.85 16.81 -5.12
N THR A 39 11.18 17.97 -5.01
CA THR A 39 11.88 19.27 -4.99
C THR A 39 12.70 19.45 -3.70
N LEU A 40 13.63 20.41 -3.71
CA LEU A 40 14.55 20.69 -2.60
C LEU A 40 13.88 20.81 -1.22
N PRO A 41 12.75 21.52 -1.03
CA PRO A 41 12.11 21.60 0.29
C PRO A 41 11.72 20.24 0.87
N TYR A 42 11.14 19.37 0.05
CA TYR A 42 10.77 18.01 0.45
C TYR A 42 12.00 17.09 0.59
N PHE A 43 13.01 17.27 -0.26
CA PHE A 43 14.24 16.50 -0.18
C PHE A 43 15.07 16.88 1.06
N LEU A 44 15.11 18.14 1.45
CA LEU A 44 15.84 18.59 2.64
C LEU A 44 15.03 18.41 3.94
N GLY A 45 13.74 18.10 3.84
CA GLY A 45 12.86 17.86 4.99
C GLY A 45 12.27 19.13 5.61
N THR A 46 12.29 20.26 4.90
CA THR A 46 11.54 21.46 5.34
C THR A 46 10.04 21.34 5.04
N GLN A 47 9.67 20.41 4.17
CA GLN A 47 8.30 19.98 3.89
C GLN A 47 8.26 18.45 3.80
N ASN A 48 7.07 17.87 4.00
CA ASN A 48 6.89 16.41 3.97
C ASN A 48 6.11 15.99 2.73
N PHE A 49 6.61 14.96 2.05
CA PHE A 49 5.95 14.29 0.94
C PHE A 49 6.48 12.86 0.85
N GLU A 50 5.60 11.90 1.08
CA GLU A 50 5.96 10.48 1.12
C GLU A 50 5.62 9.77 -0.19
N GLN A 51 4.43 10.03 -0.73
CA GLN A 51 3.95 9.49 -2.00
C GLN A 51 2.78 10.33 -2.52
N LEU A 52 2.47 10.16 -3.80
CA LEU A 52 1.21 10.55 -4.42
C LEU A 52 0.38 9.28 -4.64
N ASP A 53 -0.80 9.22 -4.03
CA ASP A 53 -1.79 8.14 -4.12
C ASP A 53 -3.20 8.65 -4.45
N ASP A 54 -3.37 9.97 -4.56
CA ASP A 54 -4.57 10.63 -5.04
C ASP A 54 -4.29 11.30 -6.40
N PHE A 55 -4.92 10.76 -7.44
CA PHE A 55 -4.81 11.24 -8.82
C PHE A 55 -6.08 11.97 -9.28
N SER A 56 -6.77 12.68 -8.38
CA SER A 56 -7.97 13.46 -8.70
C SER A 56 -7.67 14.87 -9.26
N ASP A 57 -6.48 15.44 -9.00
CA ASP A 57 -6.14 16.80 -9.46
C ASP A 57 -6.15 16.87 -11.00
N PRO A 58 -7.01 17.69 -11.62
CA PRO A 58 -7.11 17.79 -13.07
C PRO A 58 -5.87 18.42 -13.72
N ASN A 59 -5.07 19.17 -12.96
CA ASN A 59 -3.82 19.74 -13.44
C ASN A 59 -2.69 18.70 -13.37
N CYS A 60 -2.55 17.92 -14.45
CA CYS A 60 -1.64 16.79 -14.54
C CYS A 60 -0.97 16.67 -15.92
N LEU A 61 0.15 15.95 -15.98
CA LEU A 61 0.84 15.51 -17.19
C LEU A 61 0.32 14.16 -17.70
N TYR A 62 -0.15 13.29 -16.80
CA TYR A 62 -0.57 11.93 -17.14
C TYR A 62 -2.04 11.69 -16.79
N PRO A 63 -2.99 12.11 -17.65
CA PRO A 63 -4.41 11.89 -17.44
C PRO A 63 -4.81 10.41 -17.31
N SER A 64 -4.02 9.48 -17.85
CA SER A 64 -4.26 8.04 -17.73
C SER A 64 -4.12 7.49 -16.31
N LEU A 65 -3.50 8.25 -15.40
CA LEU A 65 -3.41 7.92 -13.98
C LEU A 65 -4.63 8.41 -13.19
N THR A 66 -5.50 9.24 -13.77
CA THR A 66 -6.69 9.75 -13.08
C THR A 66 -7.67 8.61 -12.79
N ASP A 67 -8.23 8.60 -11.58
CA ASP A 67 -9.14 7.55 -11.08
C ASP A 67 -8.55 6.13 -11.12
N THR A 68 -7.23 6.01 -10.95
CA THR A 68 -6.52 4.72 -10.83
C THR A 68 -5.97 4.51 -9.42
N ASP A 69 -5.80 3.25 -9.01
CA ASP A 69 -5.20 2.85 -7.73
C ASP A 69 -3.65 2.92 -7.76
N SER A 70 -3.14 4.00 -8.33
CA SER A 70 -1.71 4.21 -8.58
C SER A 70 -0.96 4.77 -7.39
N ASN A 71 0.37 4.62 -7.40
CA ASN A 71 1.25 5.19 -6.39
C ASN A 71 2.56 5.70 -7.01
N ILE A 72 2.91 6.97 -6.79
CA ILE A 72 4.25 7.50 -7.12
C ILE A 72 4.97 7.86 -5.82
N TYR A 73 6.02 7.10 -5.51
CA TYR A 73 6.77 7.24 -4.26
C TYR A 73 7.84 8.33 -4.34
N ASN A 74 8.02 9.05 -3.23
CA ASN A 74 9.27 9.77 -3.01
C ASN A 74 10.43 8.75 -3.00
N ILE A 75 11.50 9.03 -3.76
CA ILE A 75 12.69 8.17 -3.83
C ILE A 75 13.25 7.77 -2.45
N LYS A 76 13.19 8.66 -1.45
CA LYS A 76 13.65 8.34 -0.08
C LYS A 76 12.81 7.24 0.56
N LYS A 77 11.48 7.37 0.50
CA LYS A 77 10.54 6.36 0.99
C LYS A 77 10.72 5.05 0.25
N PHE A 78 10.81 5.11 -1.08
CA PHE A 78 11.01 3.94 -1.92
C PHE A 78 12.28 3.18 -1.51
N CYS A 79 13.43 3.85 -1.48
CA CYS A 79 14.70 3.24 -1.09
C CYS A 79 14.65 2.65 0.32
N HIS A 80 14.03 3.36 1.28
CA HIS A 80 13.85 2.83 2.63
C HIS A 80 13.05 1.52 2.62
N LEU A 81 11.88 1.48 1.97
CA LEU A 81 11.07 0.27 1.90
C LEU A 81 11.74 -0.87 1.09
N ALA A 82 12.53 -0.53 0.07
CA ALA A 82 13.31 -1.49 -0.70
C ALA A 82 14.39 -2.15 0.18
N THR A 83 15.08 -1.40 1.05
CA THR A 83 16.03 -1.97 2.03
C THR A 83 15.37 -2.85 3.09
N LEU A 84 14.07 -2.69 3.32
CA LEU A 84 13.27 -3.59 4.15
C LEU A 84 12.76 -4.83 3.38
N ASN A 85 13.14 -4.95 2.11
CA ASN A 85 12.73 -5.99 1.17
C ASN A 85 11.22 -6.14 1.08
N ASN A 86 10.50 -5.00 1.04
CA ASN A 86 9.04 -5.00 0.91
C ASN A 86 8.64 -5.57 -0.48
N PRO A 87 7.84 -6.65 -0.55
CA PRO A 87 7.46 -7.29 -1.81
C PRO A 87 6.75 -6.35 -2.79
N ASN A 88 5.91 -5.44 -2.28
CA ASN A 88 5.15 -4.51 -3.10
C ASN A 88 6.01 -3.39 -3.70
N ILE A 89 7.24 -3.23 -3.22
CA ILE A 89 8.16 -2.15 -3.61
C ILE A 89 9.25 -2.69 -4.53
N LEU A 90 9.86 -3.82 -4.15
CA LEU A 90 10.96 -4.40 -4.91
C LEU A 90 10.54 -4.73 -6.34
N GLU A 91 9.35 -5.27 -6.55
CA GLU A 91 8.80 -5.62 -7.87
C GLU A 91 9.10 -4.57 -8.95
N LEU A 92 8.92 -3.28 -8.65
CA LEU A 92 9.11 -2.19 -9.60
C LEU A 92 10.53 -2.13 -10.19
N LEU A 93 11.57 -2.62 -9.49
CA LEU A 93 12.95 -2.62 -9.99
C LEU A 93 13.31 -3.87 -10.84
N TRP A 94 12.46 -4.89 -10.86
CA TRP A 94 12.66 -6.14 -11.63
C TRP A 94 11.69 -6.30 -12.79
N ILE A 95 10.93 -5.25 -13.13
CA ILE A 95 10.12 -5.21 -14.34
C ILE A 95 11.06 -5.20 -15.56
N ASP A 96 10.63 -5.83 -16.66
CA ASP A 96 11.39 -5.80 -17.91
C ASP A 96 11.55 -4.34 -18.37
N ARG A 97 12.75 -4.00 -18.87
CA ARG A 97 13.04 -2.62 -19.29
C ARG A 97 12.07 -2.10 -20.36
N SER A 98 11.54 -2.96 -21.23
CA SER A 98 10.58 -2.52 -22.25
C SER A 98 9.19 -2.22 -21.71
N GLU A 99 8.88 -2.61 -20.47
CA GLU A 99 7.56 -2.47 -19.84
C GLU A 99 7.46 -1.19 -18.98
N TYR A 100 8.55 -0.44 -18.80
CA TYR A 100 8.48 0.89 -18.17
C TYR A 100 7.87 1.92 -19.12
N LEU A 101 6.87 2.64 -18.62
CA LEU A 101 6.26 3.78 -19.33
C LEU A 101 7.16 5.02 -19.23
N ILE A 102 7.85 5.17 -18.09
CA ILE A 102 8.84 6.20 -17.87
C ILE A 102 10.09 5.53 -17.32
N GLN A 103 11.21 5.75 -17.98
CA GLN A 103 12.53 5.29 -17.55
C GLN A 103 13.56 6.35 -17.91
N THR A 104 13.84 7.23 -16.95
CA THR A 104 14.88 8.25 -17.11
C THR A 104 16.25 7.67 -16.80
N ARG A 105 17.34 8.39 -17.13
CA ARG A 105 18.71 8.00 -16.73
C ARG A 105 18.86 7.76 -15.22
N PHE A 106 18.15 8.53 -14.39
CA PHE A 106 18.19 8.37 -12.93
C PHE A 106 17.42 7.13 -12.48
N GLY A 107 16.35 6.79 -13.20
CA GLY A 107 15.63 5.54 -13.05
C GLY A 107 16.49 4.33 -13.40
N GLU A 108 17.19 4.38 -14.53
CA GLU A 108 18.11 3.31 -14.94
C GLU A 108 19.21 3.12 -13.89
N SER A 109 19.85 4.18 -13.39
CA SER A 109 20.85 4.05 -12.33
C SER A 109 20.30 3.39 -11.06
N LEU A 110 19.01 3.57 -10.75
CA LEU A 110 18.37 2.89 -9.62
C LEU A 110 18.15 1.39 -9.90
N ILE A 111 17.75 1.04 -11.13
CA ILE A 111 17.60 -0.36 -11.59
C ILE A 111 18.96 -1.08 -11.60
N GLU A 112 20.03 -0.41 -12.02
CA GLU A 112 21.39 -0.96 -12.07
C GLU A 112 21.89 -1.38 -10.68
N ILE A 113 21.49 -0.67 -9.62
CA ILE A 113 21.88 -0.98 -8.24
C ILE A 113 20.86 -1.86 -7.48
N ARG A 114 19.82 -2.38 -8.15
CA ARG A 114 18.69 -3.05 -7.48
C ARG A 114 19.11 -4.20 -6.55
N ASP A 115 20.15 -4.93 -6.91
CA ASP A 115 20.66 -6.07 -6.13
C ASP A 115 21.22 -5.63 -4.77
N ALA A 116 21.64 -4.36 -4.62
CA ALA A 116 22.12 -3.81 -3.36
C ALA A 116 21.02 -3.68 -2.29
N PHE A 117 19.74 -3.70 -2.69
CA PHE A 117 18.63 -3.69 -1.73
C PHE A 117 18.40 -5.07 -1.10
N LEU A 118 18.72 -6.16 -1.79
CA LEU A 118 18.36 -7.51 -1.36
C LEU A 118 19.17 -7.97 -0.14
N SER A 119 18.50 -8.63 0.79
CA SER A 119 19.10 -9.23 1.98
C SER A 119 18.35 -10.49 2.39
N GLN A 120 18.88 -11.24 3.36
CA GLN A 120 18.17 -12.40 3.93
C GLN A 120 16.80 -12.05 4.55
N LYS A 121 16.52 -10.76 4.82
CA LYS A 121 15.20 -10.30 5.28
C LYS A 121 14.08 -10.63 4.27
N VAL A 122 14.41 -10.76 2.99
CA VAL A 122 13.46 -11.09 1.92
C VAL A 122 12.65 -12.35 2.24
N PHE A 123 13.26 -13.35 2.89
CA PHE A 123 12.57 -14.57 3.30
C PHE A 123 11.39 -14.26 4.23
N TYR A 124 11.62 -13.42 5.24
CA TYR A 124 10.61 -13.09 6.23
C TYR A 124 9.55 -12.13 5.67
N SER A 125 9.94 -11.11 4.90
CA SER A 125 9.01 -10.13 4.34
C SER A 125 8.06 -10.76 3.33
N TYR A 126 8.56 -11.62 2.44
CA TYR A 126 7.72 -12.34 1.46
C TYR A 126 6.86 -13.40 2.11
N SER A 127 7.41 -14.22 3.03
CA SER A 127 6.62 -15.23 3.74
C SER A 127 5.51 -14.59 4.57
N GLY A 128 5.83 -13.51 5.29
CA GLY A 128 4.85 -12.74 6.06
C GLY A 128 3.74 -12.16 5.17
N TYR A 129 4.11 -11.59 4.03
CA TYR A 129 3.13 -11.09 3.05
C TYR A 129 2.24 -12.22 2.52
N ALA A 130 2.79 -13.37 2.12
CA ALA A 130 2.04 -14.51 1.64
C ALA A 130 1.04 -15.01 2.69
N HIS A 131 1.46 -15.16 3.95
CA HIS A 131 0.56 -15.52 5.06
C HIS A 131 -0.56 -14.49 5.25
N ALA A 132 -0.26 -13.20 5.18
CA ALA A 132 -1.26 -12.14 5.27
C ALA A 132 -2.30 -12.23 4.14
N GLN A 133 -1.86 -12.50 2.90
CA GLN A 133 -2.76 -12.66 1.75
C GLN A 133 -3.65 -13.90 1.90
N ILE A 134 -3.10 -15.04 2.33
CA ILE A 134 -3.89 -16.25 2.61
C ILE A 134 -4.97 -15.95 3.66
N LYS A 135 -4.61 -15.24 4.74
CA LYS A 135 -5.56 -14.87 5.80
C LYS A 135 -6.68 -13.97 5.26
N LYS A 136 -6.37 -13.00 4.39
CA LYS A 136 -7.39 -12.15 3.73
C LYS A 136 -8.36 -12.98 2.91
N VAL A 137 -7.86 -13.90 2.08
CA VAL A 137 -8.69 -14.80 1.25
C VAL A 137 -9.58 -15.69 2.13
N GLN A 138 -9.05 -16.25 3.21
CA GLN A 138 -9.82 -17.07 4.14
C GLN A 138 -10.93 -16.27 4.83
N THR A 139 -10.63 -15.05 5.29
CA THR A 139 -11.62 -14.16 5.89
C THR A 139 -12.70 -13.78 4.89
N HIS A 140 -12.34 -13.40 3.65
CA HIS A 140 -13.30 -13.07 2.60
C HIS A 140 -14.16 -14.28 2.21
N ARG A 141 -13.59 -15.49 2.17
CA ARG A 141 -14.35 -16.72 1.95
C ARG A 141 -15.38 -16.97 3.06
N LYS A 142 -14.99 -16.79 4.33
CA LYS A 142 -15.93 -16.89 5.46
C LYS A 142 -17.07 -15.88 5.32
N TRP A 143 -16.73 -14.65 4.93
CA TRP A 143 -17.71 -13.61 4.63
C TRP A 143 -18.70 -14.04 3.54
N LEU A 144 -18.21 -14.54 2.40
CA LEU A 144 -19.05 -15.02 1.30
C LEU A 144 -19.97 -16.17 1.70
N LEU A 145 -19.49 -17.09 2.52
CA LEU A 145 -20.30 -18.21 3.01
C LEU A 145 -21.41 -17.71 3.95
N ARG A 146 -21.10 -16.79 4.86
CA ARG A 146 -22.09 -16.17 5.73
C ARG A 146 -23.15 -15.38 4.96
N TYR A 147 -22.72 -14.58 3.98
CA TYR A 147 -23.64 -13.83 3.13
C TYR A 147 -24.59 -14.75 2.33
N LYS A 148 -24.13 -15.94 1.92
CA LYS A 148 -25.00 -16.93 1.26
C LYS A 148 -26.01 -17.57 2.20
N GLU A 149 -25.65 -17.77 3.46
CA GLU A 149 -26.55 -18.31 4.49
C GLU A 149 -27.59 -17.28 4.91
N ASP A 150 -27.18 -16.03 5.06
CA ASP A 150 -28.00 -14.89 5.48
C ASP A 150 -27.53 -13.62 4.77
N PRO A 151 -28.22 -13.18 3.70
CA PRO A 151 -27.87 -11.96 2.96
C PRO A 151 -27.98 -10.68 3.79
N ASP A 152 -28.80 -10.67 4.84
CA ASP A 152 -29.03 -9.50 5.69
C ASP A 152 -28.01 -9.41 6.85
N PHE A 153 -27.24 -10.47 7.09
CA PHE A 153 -26.27 -10.58 8.18
C PHE A 153 -25.29 -9.40 8.27
N PHE A 154 -24.83 -8.86 7.13
CA PHE A 154 -23.91 -7.72 7.09
C PHE A 154 -24.59 -6.37 6.82
N SER A 155 -25.90 -6.39 6.54
CA SER A 155 -26.77 -5.20 6.44
C SER A 155 -27.23 -4.74 7.83
N LEU A 156 -27.23 -5.68 8.79
CA LEU A 156 -27.53 -5.45 10.19
C LEU A 156 -26.27 -4.98 10.96
N PRO A 157 -26.44 -4.16 12.01
CA PRO A 157 -25.31 -3.81 12.88
C PRO A 157 -24.70 -5.08 13.48
N PRO A 158 -23.35 -5.16 13.58
CA PRO A 158 -22.67 -6.37 14.01
C PRO A 158 -23.12 -6.78 15.42
N ASN A 159 -23.63 -8.00 15.57
CA ASN A 159 -23.98 -8.56 16.88
C ASN A 159 -22.77 -9.29 17.47
N PRO A 160 -22.39 -9.09 18.74
CA PRO A 160 -21.31 -9.83 19.39
C PRO A 160 -21.38 -11.36 19.22
N LYS A 161 -22.59 -11.93 19.25
CA LYS A 161 -22.81 -13.38 19.11
C LYS A 161 -22.36 -13.92 17.75
N ASP A 162 -22.44 -13.11 16.71
CA ASP A 162 -22.01 -13.44 15.35
C ASP A 162 -20.51 -13.73 15.26
N TYR A 163 -19.74 -13.16 16.19
CA TYR A 163 -18.30 -13.29 16.30
C TYR A 163 -17.88 -14.22 17.45
N GLY A 164 -18.82 -14.97 18.04
CA GLY A 164 -18.57 -15.84 19.18
C GLY A 164 -18.21 -15.07 20.46
N LEU A 165 -18.64 -13.80 20.55
CA LEU A 165 -18.48 -12.97 21.73
C LEU A 165 -19.77 -13.01 22.54
N ASP A 166 -19.64 -13.29 23.84
CA ASP A 166 -20.77 -13.18 24.76
C ASP A 166 -21.15 -11.71 24.95
N GLU A 167 -22.45 -11.40 25.00
CA GLU A 167 -22.99 -10.08 25.36
C GLU A 167 -22.80 -9.73 26.85
N ASN A 168 -21.93 -10.47 27.56
CA ASN A 168 -21.67 -10.19 28.96
C ASN A 168 -21.05 -8.79 29.07
N PRO A 169 -21.66 -7.87 29.84
CA PRO A 169 -21.04 -6.58 30.08
C PRO A 169 -19.64 -6.80 30.66
N LEU A 170 -18.66 -6.05 30.15
CA LEU A 170 -17.30 -6.08 30.69
C LEU A 170 -17.38 -5.91 32.20
N ARG A 171 -16.74 -6.80 32.94
CA ARG A 171 -16.57 -6.60 34.39
C ARG A 171 -15.83 -5.29 34.60
N LYS A 172 -16.08 -4.61 35.73
CA LYS A 172 -15.46 -3.32 36.06
C LYS A 172 -13.93 -3.35 35.90
N GLU A 173 -13.30 -4.47 36.25
CA GLU A 173 -11.86 -4.71 36.05
C GLU A 173 -11.45 -4.73 34.57
N GLN A 174 -12.23 -5.39 33.71
CA GLN A 174 -11.98 -5.46 32.28
C GLN A 174 -12.23 -4.10 31.60
N LEU A 175 -13.24 -3.36 32.04
CA LEU A 175 -13.51 -2.01 31.58
C LEU A 175 -12.37 -1.06 31.96
N ASN A 176 -11.90 -1.12 33.20
CA ASN A 176 -10.77 -0.30 33.65
C ASN A 176 -9.49 -0.63 32.89
N ALA A 177 -9.18 -1.91 32.68
CA ALA A 177 -8.02 -2.32 31.87
C ALA A 177 -8.13 -1.82 30.42
N PHE A 178 -9.33 -1.86 29.84
CA PHE A 178 -9.57 -1.30 28.50
C PHE A 178 -9.39 0.21 28.46
N LEU A 179 -9.92 0.95 29.45
CA LEU A 179 -9.77 2.40 29.54
C LEU A 179 -8.32 2.83 29.77
N GLU A 180 -7.56 2.08 30.58
CA GLU A 180 -6.12 2.30 30.76
C GLU A 180 -5.36 2.07 29.45
N PHE A 181 -5.65 0.98 28.74
CA PHE A 181 -5.07 0.74 27.42
C PHE A 181 -5.38 1.88 26.44
N PHE A 182 -6.63 2.33 26.40
CA PHE A 182 -7.05 3.43 25.52
C PHE A 182 -6.36 4.76 25.88
N TYR A 183 -6.23 5.04 27.17
CA TYR A 183 -5.51 6.21 27.67
C TYR A 183 -4.03 6.19 27.26
N ILE A 184 -3.35 5.05 27.42
CA ILE A 184 -1.96 4.87 27.00
C ILE A 184 -1.84 5.10 25.49
N LEU A 185 -2.74 4.51 24.70
CA LEU A 185 -2.71 4.59 23.24
C LEU A 185 -2.92 6.02 22.72
N ILE A 186 -3.84 6.79 23.34
CA ILE A 186 -4.04 8.22 23.02
C ILE A 186 -2.83 9.05 23.46
N LYS A 187 -2.32 8.80 24.68
CA LYS A 187 -1.16 9.53 25.21
C LYS A 187 0.07 9.34 24.33
N ASP A 188 0.34 8.11 23.91
CA ASP A 188 1.48 7.77 23.06
C ASP A 188 1.32 8.31 21.62
N ALA A 189 0.09 8.46 21.12
CA ALA A 189 -0.19 9.11 19.84
C ALA A 189 -0.11 10.65 19.88
N SER A 190 -0.02 11.24 21.08
CA SER A 190 0.05 12.70 21.30
C SER A 190 1.46 13.22 21.60
N GLN A 191 2.48 12.36 21.56
CA GLN A 191 3.91 12.70 21.61
C GLN A 191 4.54 12.65 20.21
#